data_AF-A0A6P4ENP9-F1
#
_entry.id   AF-A0A6P4ENP9-F1
#
_cell.length_a   1.000
_cell.length_b   1.000
_cell.length_c   1.000
_cell.angle_alpha   90.00
_cell.angle_beta   90.00
_cell.angle_gamma   90.00
#
_symmetry.space_group_name_H-M   'P 1'
#
loop_
_entity.id
_entity.type
_entity.pdbx_description
1 polymer ?
#
loop_
_entity_poly.entity_id
_entity_poly.type
_entity_poly.pdbx_seq_one_letter_code
_entity_poly.pdbx_strand_id
1 'polypeptide(L)'
;MFKFVLIASLLVAIALAAPRDETEAERLDREELERYQNENAQYEFNSNVNDQINDGQITRQEQREGGTVRGSYSYFDGFVQRRVEYIADKDGYRVLKDEMKDVGNGPQFNPEGQADVEGSLIGKYSIKLDTTDDEKHYKDIHA
;
A
#
# COMPACT_ATOMS: atom_id res chain seq x y z
N MET A 1 5.22 14.42 -57.83
CA MET A 1 5.22 13.01 -57.36
C MET A 1 5.40 12.91 -55.84
N PHE A 2 6.38 13.57 -55.22
CA PHE A 2 6.57 13.54 -53.74
C PHE A 2 5.36 13.95 -52.88
N LYS A 3 4.56 14.95 -53.30
CA LYS A 3 3.37 15.38 -52.54
C LYS A 3 2.29 14.30 -52.41
N PHE A 4 2.07 13.49 -53.44
CA PHE A 4 1.08 12.40 -53.41
C PHE A 4 1.57 11.21 -52.57
N VAL A 5 2.89 10.97 -52.54
CA VAL A 5 3.51 9.94 -51.69
C VAL A 5 3.40 10.32 -50.21
N LEU A 6 3.63 11.58 -49.86
CA LEU A 6 3.46 12.08 -48.49
C LEU A 6 2.00 12.01 -48.02
N ILE A 7 1.04 12.37 -48.87
CA ILE A 7 -0.39 12.29 -48.53
C ILE A 7 -0.83 10.82 -48.34
N ALA A 8 -0.40 9.90 -49.21
CA ALA A 8 -0.71 8.49 -49.08
C ALA A 8 -0.08 7.87 -47.82
N SER A 9 1.18 8.23 -47.53
CA SER A 9 1.87 7.81 -46.29
C SER A 9 1.15 8.32 -45.04
N LEU A 10 0.67 9.56 -45.06
CA LEU A 10 -0.05 10.16 -43.94
C LEU A 10 -1.41 9.49 -43.72
N LEU A 11 -2.14 9.16 -44.80
CA LEU A 11 -3.41 8.45 -44.71
C LEU A 11 -3.26 7.02 -44.18
N VAL A 12 -2.20 6.31 -44.56
CA VAL A 12 -1.89 4.97 -44.00
C VAL A 12 -1.55 5.07 -42.51
N ALA A 13 -0.77 6.09 -42.11
CA ALA A 13 -0.45 6.30 -40.70
C ALA A 13 -1.71 6.63 -39.87
N ILE A 14 -2.63 7.45 -40.39
CA ILE A 14 -3.90 7.77 -39.74
C ILE A 14 -4.80 6.53 -39.64
N ALA A 15 -4.87 5.70 -40.69
CA ALA A 15 -5.66 4.47 -40.69
C ALA A 15 -5.14 3.41 -39.71
N LEU A 16 -3.80 3.28 -39.59
CA LEU A 16 -3.16 2.37 -38.63
C LEU A 16 -3.23 2.87 -37.18
N ALA A 17 -3.34 4.19 -36.97
CA ALA A 17 -3.45 4.80 -35.64
C ALA A 17 -4.90 4.98 -35.18
N ALA A 18 -5.89 4.67 -36.01
CA ALA A 18 -7.28 4.68 -35.61
C ALA A 18 -7.51 3.64 -34.50
N PRO A 19 -8.29 3.97 -33.45
CA PRO A 19 -8.67 2.98 -32.45
C PRO A 19 -9.39 1.84 -33.16
N ARG A 20 -8.80 0.65 -33.10
CA ARG A 20 -9.39 -0.57 -33.64
C ARG A 20 -10.21 -1.23 -32.55
N ASP A 21 -11.41 -1.68 -32.90
CA ASP A 21 -12.15 -2.57 -32.03
C ASP A 21 -11.34 -3.85 -31.85
N GLU A 22 -11.29 -4.31 -30.62
CA GLU A 22 -10.62 -5.54 -30.30
C GLU A 22 -11.35 -6.74 -30.92
N THR A 23 -10.60 -7.66 -31.50
CA THR A 23 -11.19 -8.92 -31.97
C THR A 23 -11.47 -9.87 -30.81
N GLU A 24 -12.48 -10.73 -30.95
CA GLU A 24 -12.80 -11.75 -29.92
C GLU A 24 -11.60 -12.63 -29.53
N ALA A 25 -10.72 -12.95 -30.50
CA ALA A 25 -9.51 -13.73 -30.25
C ALA A 25 -8.51 -12.98 -29.35
N GLU A 26 -8.28 -11.68 -29.61
CA GLU A 26 -7.40 -10.85 -28.77
C GLU A 26 -7.93 -10.71 -27.35
N ARG A 27 -9.26 -10.63 -27.19
CA ARG A 27 -9.88 -10.57 -25.87
C ARG A 27 -9.63 -11.85 -25.08
N LEU A 28 -9.85 -13.01 -25.70
CA LEU A 28 -9.63 -14.31 -25.06
C LEU A 28 -8.16 -14.51 -24.67
N ASP A 29 -7.23 -14.16 -25.56
CA ASP A 29 -5.79 -14.24 -25.28
C ASP A 29 -5.40 -13.35 -24.09
N ARG A 30 -5.95 -12.13 -24.01
CA ARG A 30 -5.70 -11.24 -22.87
C ARG A 30 -6.31 -11.79 -21.58
N GLU A 31 -7.55 -12.26 -21.61
CA GLU A 31 -8.20 -12.84 -20.43
C GLU A 31 -7.44 -14.07 -19.90
N GLU A 32 -6.90 -14.90 -20.80
CA GLU A 32 -6.03 -16.02 -20.42
C GLU A 32 -4.72 -15.55 -19.79
N LEU A 33 -4.08 -14.53 -20.39
CA LEU A 33 -2.88 -13.94 -19.83
C LEU A 33 -3.12 -13.33 -18.44
N GLU A 34 -4.24 -12.62 -18.26
CA GLU A 34 -4.63 -12.03 -16.98
C GLU A 34 -4.90 -13.10 -15.92
N ARG A 35 -5.61 -14.19 -16.27
CA ARG A 35 -5.81 -15.33 -15.37
C ARG A 35 -4.47 -15.94 -14.96
N TYR A 36 -3.61 -16.23 -15.93
CA TYR A 36 -2.28 -16.79 -15.67
C TYR A 36 -1.44 -15.88 -14.77
N GLN A 37 -1.43 -14.58 -15.01
CA GLN A 37 -0.71 -13.61 -14.17
C GLN A 37 -1.29 -13.55 -12.75
N ASN A 38 -2.61 -13.58 -12.61
CA ASN A 38 -3.28 -13.51 -11.31
C ASN A 38 -3.02 -14.78 -10.47
N GLU A 39 -3.12 -15.96 -11.07
CA GLU A 39 -2.86 -17.25 -10.41
C GLU A 39 -1.40 -17.39 -9.95
N ASN A 40 -0.46 -16.75 -10.66
CA ASN A 40 0.96 -16.79 -10.35
C ASN A 40 1.47 -15.55 -9.62
N ALA A 41 0.60 -14.58 -9.29
CA ALA A 41 1.01 -13.36 -8.61
C ALA A 41 1.46 -13.65 -7.17
N GLN A 42 2.64 -13.16 -6.79
CA GLN A 42 3.21 -13.36 -5.47
C GLN A 42 3.81 -12.04 -4.98
N TYR A 43 3.55 -11.69 -3.72
CA TYR A 43 4.29 -10.64 -3.02
C TYR A 43 4.27 -10.89 -1.52
N GLU A 44 5.23 -10.28 -0.84
CA GLU A 44 5.25 -10.20 0.61
C GLU A 44 5.78 -8.83 1.00
N PHE A 45 5.14 -8.19 1.97
CA PHE A 45 5.70 -7.01 2.60
C PHE A 45 5.39 -6.94 4.08
N ASN A 46 6.23 -6.18 4.78
CA ASN A 46 5.99 -5.79 6.16
C ASN A 46 6.43 -4.33 6.39
N SER A 47 5.83 -3.73 7.41
CA SER A 47 6.19 -2.42 7.94
C SER A 47 5.98 -2.38 9.44
N ASN A 48 6.88 -1.72 10.14
CA ASN A 48 6.85 -1.51 11.58
C ASN A 48 7.24 -0.05 11.87
N VAL A 49 6.38 0.62 12.63
CA VAL A 49 6.60 1.95 13.18
C VAL A 49 6.55 1.80 14.69
N ASN A 50 7.63 2.16 15.36
CA ASN A 50 7.72 2.25 16.81
C ASN A 50 8.06 3.69 17.18
N ASP A 51 7.03 4.48 17.48
CA ASP A 51 7.12 5.88 17.86
C ASP A 51 7.21 6.01 19.39
N GLN A 52 8.42 6.31 19.89
CA GLN A 52 8.66 6.61 21.30
C GLN A 52 8.51 8.10 21.62
N ILE A 53 8.07 8.94 20.67
CA ILE A 53 7.79 10.37 20.88
C ILE A 53 6.36 10.56 21.37
N ASN A 54 5.39 9.82 20.82
CA ASN A 54 3.98 9.86 21.20
C ASN A 54 3.36 8.47 21.44
N ASP A 55 4.15 7.49 21.88
CA ASP A 55 3.72 6.11 22.18
C ASP A 55 2.96 5.40 21.04
N GLY A 56 3.16 5.80 19.79
CA GLY A 56 2.49 5.20 18.64
C GLY A 56 3.19 3.91 18.20
N GLN A 57 2.46 2.82 17.99
CA GLN A 57 3.01 1.65 17.32
C GLN A 57 2.09 1.21 16.18
N ILE A 58 2.64 0.96 15.00
CA ILE A 58 1.91 0.46 13.85
C ILE A 58 2.70 -0.68 13.23
N THR A 59 2.09 -1.85 13.12
CA THR A 59 2.68 -2.96 12.37
C THR A 59 1.73 -3.42 11.28
N ARG A 60 2.28 -3.84 10.14
CA ARG A 60 1.54 -4.47 9.06
C ARG A 60 2.41 -5.52 8.41
N GLN A 61 1.80 -6.65 8.08
CA GLN A 61 2.40 -7.68 7.25
C GLN A 61 1.32 -8.22 6.31
N GLU A 62 1.68 -8.48 5.06
CA GLU A 62 0.77 -9.01 4.07
C GLU A 62 1.53 -9.85 3.05
N GLN A 63 0.94 -10.98 2.70
CA GLN A 63 1.45 -11.90 1.70
C GLN A 63 0.33 -12.21 0.72
N ARG A 64 0.67 -12.25 -0.57
CA ARG A 64 -0.19 -12.78 -1.63
C ARG A 64 0.41 -14.04 -2.20
N GLU A 65 -0.42 -15.06 -2.30
CA GLU A 65 -0.16 -16.29 -3.02
C GLU A 65 -1.27 -16.54 -4.05
N GLY A 66 -1.01 -16.22 -5.32
CA GLY A 66 -1.97 -16.32 -6.41
C GLY A 66 -3.22 -15.49 -6.16
N GLY A 67 -4.39 -16.14 -6.17
CA GLY A 67 -5.68 -15.52 -5.90
C GLY A 67 -5.98 -15.23 -4.42
N THR A 68 -5.01 -15.45 -3.52
CA THR A 68 -5.22 -15.37 -2.07
C THR A 68 -4.28 -14.37 -1.42
N VAL A 69 -4.81 -13.47 -0.59
CA VAL A 69 -4.07 -12.53 0.25
C VAL A 69 -4.32 -12.86 1.71
N ARG A 70 -3.26 -12.88 2.52
CA ARG A 70 -3.32 -12.97 3.99
C ARG A 70 -2.53 -11.83 4.57
N GLY A 71 -3.03 -11.25 5.64
CA GLY A 71 -2.28 -10.22 6.33
C GLY A 71 -2.78 -9.97 7.73
N SER A 72 -2.03 -9.13 8.42
CA SER A 72 -2.44 -8.59 9.69
C SER A 72 -1.93 -7.18 9.84
N TYR A 73 -2.68 -6.36 10.55
CA TYR A 73 -2.19 -5.09 11.05
C TYR A 73 -2.42 -5.00 12.55
N SER A 74 -1.54 -4.26 13.23
CA SER A 74 -1.76 -3.83 14.59
C SER A 74 -1.53 -2.33 14.71
N TYR A 75 -2.28 -1.69 15.59
CA TYR A 75 -1.98 -0.32 15.99
C TYR A 75 -2.08 -0.18 17.51
N PHE A 76 -1.32 0.75 18.06
CA PHE A 76 -1.38 1.23 19.42
C PHE A 76 -1.19 2.75 19.41
N ASP A 77 -2.04 3.46 20.14
CA ASP A 77 -2.08 4.94 20.16
C ASP A 77 -1.98 5.53 21.58
N GLY A 78 -1.55 4.73 22.56
CA GLY A 78 -1.53 5.12 23.97
C GLY A 78 -2.86 4.93 24.72
N PHE A 79 -3.99 4.78 24.03
CA PHE A 79 -5.28 4.44 24.63
C PHE A 79 -5.66 2.98 24.38
N VAL A 80 -5.59 2.58 23.10
CA VAL A 80 -6.08 1.30 22.62
C VAL A 80 -5.00 0.58 21.85
N GLN A 81 -4.91 -0.73 22.05
CA GLN A 81 -4.18 -1.64 21.19
C GLN A 81 -5.18 -2.50 20.42
N ARG A 82 -5.06 -2.53 19.10
CA ARG A 82 -5.86 -3.40 18.24
C ARG A 82 -4.97 -4.25 17.34
N ARG A 83 -5.39 -5.49 17.09
CA ARG A 83 -4.79 -6.40 16.11
C ARG A 83 -5.88 -7.04 15.28
N VAL A 84 -5.74 -6.98 13.97
CA VAL A 84 -6.66 -7.57 13.01
C VAL A 84 -5.90 -8.52 12.09
N GLU A 85 -6.44 -9.72 11.88
CA GLU A 85 -5.96 -10.70 10.93
C GLU A 85 -7.03 -10.92 9.86
N TYR A 86 -6.63 -10.93 8.59
CA TYR A 86 -7.56 -10.94 7.46
C TYR A 86 -7.12 -11.86 6.33
N ILE A 87 -8.11 -12.22 5.51
CA ILE A 87 -7.97 -12.99 4.28
C ILE A 87 -8.77 -12.30 3.17
N ALA A 88 -8.22 -12.28 1.96
CA ALA A 88 -8.98 -12.00 0.75
C ALA A 88 -8.73 -13.08 -0.29
N ASP A 89 -9.79 -13.69 -0.80
CA ASP A 89 -9.73 -14.78 -1.80
C ASP A 89 -10.97 -14.76 -2.70
N LYS A 90 -11.26 -15.87 -3.38
CA LYS A 90 -12.45 -16.03 -4.24
C LYS A 90 -13.78 -15.73 -3.53
N ASP A 91 -13.83 -15.84 -2.20
CA ASP A 91 -15.03 -15.61 -1.39
C ASP A 91 -15.04 -14.16 -0.82
N GLY A 92 -14.17 -13.28 -1.31
CA GLY A 92 -14.07 -11.88 -0.92
C GLY A 92 -13.14 -11.62 0.27
N TYR A 93 -13.19 -10.41 0.82
CA TYR A 93 -12.43 -10.00 2.01
C TYR A 93 -13.16 -10.40 3.29
N ARG A 94 -12.43 -10.95 4.27
CA ARG A 94 -12.96 -11.32 5.58
C ARG A 94 -11.93 -11.08 6.68
N VAL A 95 -12.40 -10.64 7.85
CA VAL A 95 -11.62 -10.58 9.09
C VAL A 95 -11.71 -11.94 9.76
N LEU A 96 -10.55 -12.56 10.02
CA LEU A 96 -10.44 -13.82 10.74
C LEU A 96 -10.37 -13.62 12.24
N LYS A 97 -9.73 -12.53 12.67
CA LYS A 97 -9.52 -12.21 14.08
C LYS A 97 -9.46 -10.70 14.27
N ASP A 98 -10.12 -10.21 15.32
CA ASP A 98 -10.12 -8.81 15.74
C ASP A 98 -10.02 -8.75 17.26
N GLU A 99 -8.86 -8.32 17.75
CA GLU A 99 -8.58 -8.15 19.17
C GLU A 99 -8.38 -6.67 19.47
N MET A 100 -9.13 -6.16 20.43
CA MET A 100 -9.00 -4.78 20.93
C MET A 100 -8.82 -4.82 22.44
N LYS A 101 -7.90 -4.01 22.95
CA LYS A 101 -7.61 -3.87 24.38
C LYS A 101 -7.44 -2.40 24.72
N ASP A 102 -8.10 -1.97 25.77
CA ASP A 102 -7.83 -0.67 26.40
C ASP A 102 -6.59 -0.81 27.29
N VAL A 103 -5.55 -0.03 27.03
CA VAL A 103 -4.18 -0.28 27.53
C VAL A 103 -3.51 0.95 28.15
N GLY A 104 -4.10 2.14 28.10
CA GLY A 104 -3.45 3.32 28.68
C GLY A 104 -4.35 4.52 28.92
N ASN A 105 -3.74 5.56 29.49
CA ASN A 105 -4.35 6.88 29.75
C ASN A 105 -4.06 7.88 28.62
N GLY A 106 -3.68 7.37 27.44
CA GLY A 106 -3.26 8.16 26.30
C GLY A 106 -1.75 8.19 26.08
N PRO A 107 -1.33 8.71 24.92
CA PRO A 107 0.08 8.79 24.58
C PRO A 107 0.80 9.76 25.51
N GLN A 108 2.01 9.40 25.94
CA GLN A 108 2.90 10.29 26.68
C GLN A 108 3.88 10.93 25.71
N PHE A 109 3.91 12.27 25.72
CA PHE A 109 4.88 13.00 24.91
C PHE A 109 6.28 12.86 25.51
N ASN A 110 7.22 12.40 24.70
CA ASN A 110 8.63 12.28 25.05
C ASN A 110 9.50 13.01 24.02
N PRO A 111 10.00 14.22 24.35
CA PRO A 111 10.82 15.00 23.42
C PRO A 111 12.17 14.37 23.10
N GLU A 112 12.66 13.48 23.98
CA GLU A 112 13.90 12.70 23.77
C GLU A 112 13.64 11.39 23.01
N GLY A 113 12.37 11.12 22.68
CA GLY A 113 11.93 9.93 21.96
C GLY A 113 12.48 9.83 20.54
N GLN A 114 12.47 8.61 20.02
CA GLN A 114 12.81 8.29 18.65
C GLN A 114 11.68 7.48 18.02
N ALA A 115 11.31 7.82 16.79
CA ALA A 115 10.43 6.98 15.99
C ALA A 115 11.25 6.13 15.04
N ASP A 116 11.25 4.82 15.26
CA ASP A 116 11.89 3.86 14.37
C ASP A 116 10.89 3.39 13.32
N VAL A 117 11.28 3.50 12.05
CA VAL A 117 10.49 3.04 10.91
C VAL A 117 11.31 2.02 10.15
N GLU A 118 10.73 0.84 9.95
CA GLU A 118 11.33 -0.21 9.14
C GLU A 118 10.28 -0.91 8.29
N GLY A 119 10.69 -1.39 7.11
CA GLY A 119 9.83 -2.19 6.26
C GLY A 119 10.58 -2.82 5.10
N SER A 120 10.05 -3.92 4.59
CA SER A 120 10.70 -4.72 3.54
C SER A 120 10.98 -3.93 2.25
N LEU A 121 10.19 -2.88 1.96
CA LEU A 121 10.31 -2.06 0.75
C LEU A 121 10.98 -0.69 0.98
N ILE A 122 11.16 -0.27 2.24
CA ILE A 122 11.61 1.09 2.60
C ILE A 122 12.92 1.10 3.41
N GLY A 123 13.45 -0.07 3.77
CA GLY A 123 14.65 -0.17 4.60
C GLY A 123 14.34 0.20 6.06
N LYS A 124 15.32 0.77 6.76
CA LYS A 124 15.20 1.18 8.16
C LYS A 124 15.75 2.59 8.34
N TYR A 125 15.01 3.44 9.02
CA TYR A 125 15.43 4.77 9.41
C TYR A 125 14.77 5.19 10.73
N SER A 126 15.28 6.26 11.32
CA SER A 126 14.80 6.78 12.59
C SER A 126 14.53 8.28 12.46
N ILE A 127 13.50 8.74 13.14
CA ILE A 127 13.10 10.16 13.22
C ILE A 127 13.25 10.60 14.67
N LYS A 128 13.81 11.79 14.87
CA LYS A 128 13.83 12.50 16.15
C LYS A 128 13.25 13.88 15.96
N LEU A 129 12.72 14.45 17.03
CA LEU A 129 12.32 15.85 17.04
C LEU A 129 13.55 16.73 16.86
N ASP A 130 13.40 17.79 16.06
CA ASP A 130 14.34 18.90 16.07
C ASP A 130 14.06 19.75 17.31
N THR A 131 14.96 19.67 18.29
CA THR A 131 14.84 20.42 19.55
C THR A 131 15.43 21.82 19.47
N THR A 132 15.90 22.24 18.29
CA THR A 132 16.48 23.59 18.07
C THR A 132 15.46 24.61 17.59
N ASP A 133 14.25 24.14 17.29
CA ASP A 133 13.11 24.94 16.87
C ASP A 133 12.14 25.15 18.05
N ASP A 134 11.68 26.38 18.24
CA ASP A 134 10.74 26.77 19.29
C ASP A 134 9.28 26.47 18.91
N GLU A 135 9.01 26.06 17.67
CA GLU A 135 7.67 25.65 17.23
C GLU A 135 7.22 24.33 17.88
N LYS A 136 5.98 24.31 18.36
CA LYS A 136 5.36 23.07 18.87
C LYS A 136 5.11 22.10 17.70
N HIS A 137 5.94 21.08 17.58
CA HIS A 137 5.79 20.01 16.58
C HIS A 137 4.79 18.89 16.98
N TYR A 138 3.89 19.15 17.92
CA TYR A 138 2.86 18.19 18.37
C TYR A 138 1.45 18.78 18.27
N LYS A 139 0.47 17.92 17.99
CA LYS A 139 -0.95 18.29 18.10
C LYS A 139 -1.34 18.29 19.58
N ASP A 140 -1.79 19.43 20.10
CA ASP A 140 -2.43 19.48 21.42
C ASP A 140 -3.67 18.56 21.40
N ILE A 141 -3.69 17.54 22.27
CA ILE A 141 -4.75 16.52 22.36
C ILE A 141 -6.09 17.13 22.87
N HIS A 142 -6.08 18.40 23.24
CA HIS A 142 -7.21 19.14 23.82
C HIS A 142 -7.77 20.28 22.96
N ALA A 143 -7.47 20.32 21.66
CA ALA A 143 -8.06 21.28 20.72
C ALA A 143 -9.36 20.74 20.08
#